data_AF-A0AAW0GS15-F1
#
_entry.id   AF-A0AAW0GS15-F1
#
_cell.length_a   1.000
_cell.length_b   1.000
_cell.length_c   1.000
_cell.angle_alpha   90.00
_cell.angle_beta   90.00
_cell.angle_gamma   90.00
#
_symmetry.space_group_name_H-M   'P 1'
#
loop_
_entity.id
_entity.type
_entity.pdbx_description
1 polymer ?
#
loop_
_entity_poly.entity_id
_entity_poly.type
_entity_poly.pdbx_seq_one_letter_code
_entity_poly.pdbx_strand_id
1 'polypeptide(L)'
;MSTDNQPEAAPSREWVLNPETEYRFELDVGTTLAIKVLRGQAEIFGAELVEGKTYLFYEECKAAVFTWIGCTIEMSLQIQLLTFVPPLSNSHRRLHYRSTIY
;
A
#
# COMPACT_ATOMS: atom_id res chain seq x y z
N MET A 1 21.88 -27.84 -11.12
CA MET A 1 21.28 -27.36 -9.87
C MET A 1 20.56 -26.08 -10.22
N SER A 2 19.23 -26.11 -10.21
CA SER A 2 18.37 -25.05 -10.74
C SER A 2 18.53 -23.78 -9.92
N THR A 3 18.87 -22.67 -10.58
CA THR A 3 18.79 -21.33 -10.01
C THR A 3 17.31 -20.96 -9.96
N ASP A 4 16.70 -21.03 -8.78
CA ASP A 4 15.37 -20.49 -8.54
C ASP A 4 15.42 -18.98 -8.76
N ASN A 5 14.89 -18.54 -9.90
CA ASN A 5 14.66 -17.14 -10.21
C ASN A 5 13.36 -16.73 -9.51
N GLN A 6 13.40 -16.52 -8.20
CA GLN A 6 12.28 -15.93 -7.47
C GLN A 6 12.14 -14.47 -7.92
N PRO A 7 10.96 -14.04 -8.40
CA PRO A 7 10.75 -12.63 -8.70
C PRO A 7 10.99 -11.85 -7.41
N GLU A 8 11.95 -10.93 -7.44
CA GLU A 8 12.28 -10.03 -6.34
C GLU A 8 11.01 -9.29 -5.93
N ALA A 9 10.40 -9.75 -4.82
CA ALA A 9 9.13 -9.23 -4.35
C ALA A 9 9.28 -7.74 -4.10
N ALA A 10 8.36 -6.93 -4.63
CA ALA A 10 8.34 -5.50 -4.36
C ALA A 10 8.40 -5.27 -2.84
N PRO A 11 9.15 -4.26 -2.36
CA PRO A 11 9.34 -4.04 -0.93
C PRO A 11 7.98 -3.85 -0.26
N SER A 12 7.59 -4.81 0.57
CA SER A 12 6.38 -4.75 1.37
C SER A 12 6.69 -4.32 2.80
N ARG A 13 5.70 -3.71 3.45
CA ARG A 13 5.75 -3.31 4.86
C ARG A 13 4.49 -3.79 5.56
N GLU A 14 4.67 -4.43 6.70
CA GLU A 14 3.58 -4.84 7.57
C GLU A 14 3.21 -3.74 8.56
N TRP A 15 1.92 -3.64 8.86
CA TRP A 15 1.36 -2.75 9.87
C TRP A 15 0.40 -3.53 10.74
N VAL A 16 0.58 -3.41 12.05
CA VAL A 16 -0.36 -3.93 13.06
C VAL A 16 -1.27 -2.78 13.47
N LEU A 17 -2.57 -2.97 13.28
CA LEU A 17 -3.61 -2.05 13.69
C LEU A 17 -4.27 -2.57 14.96
N ASN A 18 -4.35 -1.72 15.97
CA ASN A 18 -5.06 -2.02 17.20
C ASN A 18 -6.58 -1.97 16.96
N PRO A 19 -7.40 -2.54 17.85
CA PRO A 19 -8.85 -2.37 17.80
C PRO A 19 -9.24 -0.89 17.69
N GLU A 20 -10.25 -0.60 16.88
CA GLU A 20 -10.82 0.73 16.66
C GLU A 20 -9.83 1.77 16.11
N THR A 21 -8.80 1.32 15.40
CA THR A 21 -7.84 2.19 14.72
C THR A 21 -7.91 2.04 13.21
N GLU A 22 -7.36 3.03 12.51
CA GLU A 22 -7.31 3.03 11.05
C GLU A 22 -5.95 3.40 10.50
N TYR A 23 -5.63 2.78 9.36
CA TYR A 23 -4.52 3.15 8.51
C TYR A 23 -4.98 4.07 7.39
N ARG A 24 -4.59 5.36 7.45
CA ARG A 24 -4.90 6.32 6.38
C ARG A 24 -3.74 6.43 5.40
N PHE A 25 -4.07 6.34 4.11
CA PHE A 25 -3.10 6.54 3.03
C PHE A 25 -3.64 7.50 1.96
N GLU A 26 -2.72 8.21 1.33
CA GLU A 26 -2.96 9.04 0.17
C GLU A 26 -2.00 8.59 -0.94
N LEU A 27 -2.54 8.40 -2.14
CA LEU A 27 -1.78 8.03 -3.34
C LEU A 27 -1.61 9.24 -4.25
N ASP A 28 -0.40 9.39 -4.79
CA ASP A 28 -0.10 10.35 -5.83
C ASP A 28 -0.48 9.78 -7.22
N VAL A 29 -0.69 10.65 -8.20
CA VAL A 29 -0.95 10.26 -9.60
C VAL A 29 0.15 9.31 -10.10
N GLY A 30 -0.25 8.24 -10.79
CA GLY A 30 0.69 7.23 -11.32
C GLY A 30 1.29 6.29 -10.27
N THR A 31 0.80 6.29 -9.03
CA THR A 31 1.19 5.30 -8.01
C THR A 31 0.16 4.18 -7.90
N THR A 32 0.62 3.00 -7.53
CA THR A 32 -0.24 1.84 -7.23
C THR A 32 0.12 1.30 -5.84
N LEU A 33 -0.90 1.00 -5.04
CA LEU A 33 -0.76 0.41 -3.73
C LEU A 33 -1.47 -0.93 -3.67
N ALA A 34 -0.73 -1.96 -3.26
CA ALA A 34 -1.29 -3.26 -2.91
C ALA A 34 -1.45 -3.34 -1.39
N ILE A 35 -2.66 -3.67 -0.93
CA ILE A 35 -2.95 -3.98 0.47
C ILE A 35 -3.47 -5.40 0.58
N LYS A 36 -2.96 -6.17 1.54
CA LYS A 36 -3.43 -7.51 1.88
C LYS A 36 -3.64 -7.62 3.37
N VAL A 37 -4.81 -8.07 3.81
CA VAL A 37 -5.01 -8.42 5.22
C VAL A 37 -4.30 -9.75 5.47
N LEU A 38 -3.32 -9.75 6.37
CA LEU A 38 -2.60 -10.96 6.76
C LEU A 38 -3.35 -11.74 7.84
N ARG A 39 -3.96 -11.02 8.78
CA ARG A 39 -4.66 -11.57 9.95
C ARG A 39 -5.74 -10.61 10.43
N GLY A 40 -6.87 -11.15 10.86
CA GLY A 40 -7.95 -10.38 11.51
C GLY A 40 -8.93 -9.78 10.50
N GLN A 41 -9.75 -8.84 10.97
CA GLN A 41 -10.78 -8.19 10.14
C GLN A 41 -10.43 -6.74 9.87
N ALA A 42 -10.60 -6.32 8.62
CA ALA A 42 -10.42 -4.95 8.20
C ALA A 42 -11.50 -4.57 7.18
N GLU A 43 -11.82 -3.29 7.10
CA GLU A 43 -12.79 -2.74 6.15
C GLU A 43 -12.30 -1.42 5.57
N ILE A 44 -12.82 -1.07 4.39
CA ILE A 44 -12.64 0.24 3.78
C ILE A 44 -14.03 0.81 3.50
N PHE A 45 -14.36 1.94 4.15
CA PHE A 45 -15.67 2.60 4.03
C PHE A 45 -16.88 1.65 4.22
N GLY A 46 -16.79 0.72 5.19
CA GLY A 46 -17.83 -0.28 5.48
C GLY A 46 -17.82 -1.52 4.58
N ALA A 47 -16.88 -1.63 3.62
CA ALA A 47 -16.69 -2.83 2.81
C ALA A 47 -15.59 -3.72 3.40
N GLU A 48 -15.96 -4.94 3.78
CA GLU A 48 -15.05 -5.92 4.40
C GLU A 48 -13.97 -6.41 3.43
N LEU A 49 -12.73 -6.49 3.92
CA LEU A 49 -11.59 -7.05 3.21
C LEU A 49 -11.38 -8.51 3.59
N VAL A 50 -11.16 -9.36 2.58
CA VAL A 50 -10.94 -10.80 2.76
C VAL A 50 -9.48 -11.05 3.13
N GLU A 51 -9.24 -11.82 4.19
CA GLU A 51 -7.91 -12.26 4.60
C GLU A 51 -7.19 -13.01 3.47
N GLY A 52 -5.92 -12.70 3.26
CA GLY A 52 -5.09 -13.27 2.20
C GLY A 52 -5.35 -12.73 0.79
N LYS A 53 -6.41 -11.94 0.59
CA LYS A 53 -6.71 -11.32 -0.71
C LYS A 53 -5.99 -9.98 -0.86
N THR A 54 -5.32 -9.80 -2.00
CA THR A 54 -4.68 -8.54 -2.37
C THR A 54 -5.70 -7.61 -3.04
N TYR A 55 -5.76 -6.38 -2.55
CA TYR A 55 -6.55 -5.28 -3.09
C TYR A 55 -5.60 -4.24 -3.68
N LEU A 56 -5.87 -3.82 -4.92
CA LEU A 56 -5.05 -2.86 -5.64
C LEU A 56 -5.78 -1.52 -5.72
N PHE A 57 -5.09 -0.47 -5.30
CA PHE A 57 -5.52 0.92 -5.41
C PHE A 57 -4.63 1.61 -6.44
N TYR A 58 -5.25 2.37 -7.33
CA TYR A 58 -4.60 3.02 -8.46
C TYR A 58 -4.85 4.52 -8.43
N GLU A 59 -3.94 5.27 -9.08
CA GLU A 59 -4.06 6.71 -9.30
C GLU A 59 -4.16 7.52 -8.00
N GLU A 60 -4.57 8.78 -8.12
CA GLU A 60 -4.82 9.64 -6.98
C GLU A 60 -6.04 9.14 -6.17
N CYS A 61 -5.80 8.68 -4.94
CA CYS A 61 -6.83 8.15 -4.07
C CYS A 61 -6.52 8.41 -2.59
N LYS A 62 -7.57 8.64 -1.80
CA LYS A 62 -7.50 8.73 -0.34
C LYS A 62 -8.44 7.71 0.27
N ALA A 63 -7.91 6.83 1.10
CA ALA A 63 -8.70 5.82 1.77
C ALA A 63 -8.15 5.50 3.17
N ALA A 64 -8.97 4.82 3.95
CA ALA A 64 -8.64 4.35 5.28
C ALA A 64 -8.98 2.87 5.41
N VAL A 65 -8.03 2.07 5.89
CA VAL A 65 -8.28 0.69 6.32
C VAL A 65 -8.59 0.73 7.80
N PHE A 66 -9.83 0.48 8.17
CA PHE A 66 -10.29 0.47 9.56
C PHE A 66 -10.36 -0.95 10.09
N THR A 67 -10.16 -1.15 11.39
CA THR A 67 -10.43 -2.42 12.06
C THR A 67 -11.17 -2.23 13.38
N TRP A 68 -12.23 -3.01 13.59
CA TRP A 68 -12.98 -2.99 14.86
C TRP A 68 -12.25 -3.75 15.97
N ILE A 69 -11.61 -4.86 15.64
CA ILE A 69 -11.06 -5.82 16.62
C ILE A 69 -9.52 -5.94 16.57
N GLY A 70 -8.88 -5.24 15.64
CA GLY A 70 -7.45 -5.34 15.38
C GLY A 70 -7.15 -6.25 14.18
N CYS A 71 -6.12 -5.88 13.42
CA CYS A 71 -5.68 -6.65 12.26
C CYS A 71 -4.20 -6.42 11.95
N THR A 72 -3.65 -7.24 11.06
CA THR A 72 -2.33 -7.01 10.46
C THR A 72 -2.51 -6.90 8.96
N ILE A 73 -1.98 -5.82 8.37
CA ILE A 73 -2.01 -5.58 6.94
C ILE A 73 -0.59 -5.57 6.37
N GLU A 74 -0.43 -6.12 5.19
CA GLU A 74 0.76 -5.97 4.36
C GLU A 74 0.49 -4.92 3.28
N MET A 75 1.44 -4.03 3.10
CA MET A 75 1.37 -2.95 2.12
C MET A 75 2.58 -2.98 1.20
N SER A 76 2.37 -2.97 -0.12
CA SER A 76 3.43 -2.88 -1.11
C SER A 76 3.14 -1.76 -2.11
N LEU A 77 4.08 -0.83 -2.24
CA LEU A 77 4.02 0.22 -3.27
C LEU A 77 4.58 -0.32 -4.57
N GLN A 78 3.79 -0.23 -5.64
CA GLN A 78 4.26 -0.40 -7.00
C GLN A 78 4.32 0.96 -7.67
N ILE A 79 5.53 1.49 -7.80
CA ILE A 79 5.77 2.64 -8.67
C ILE A 79 5.82 2.09 -10.09
N GLN A 80 4.84 2.45 -10.91
CA GLN A 80 4.87 2.08 -12.32
C GLN A 80 5.87 3.02 -13.01
N LEU A 81 7.12 2.55 -13.17
CA LEU A 81 8.21 3.26 -13.85
C LEU A 81 7.99 3.35 -15.38
N LEU A 82 6.81 3.78 -15.81
CA LEU A 82 6.52 4.02 -17.21
C LEU A 82 6.42 5.53 -17.41
N THR A 83 7.42 6.10 -18.11
CA THR A 83 7.47 7.45 -18.72
C THR A 83 8.04 8.67 -17.96
N PHE A 84 9.01 8.52 -17.06
CA PHE A 84 9.88 9.67 -16.72
C PHE A 84 11.22 9.56 -17.45
N VAL A 85 11.28 10.04 -18.70
CA VAL A 85 12.54 10.60 -19.23
C VAL A 85 12.65 11.99 -18.60
N PRO A 86 13.54 12.23 -17.63
CA PRO A 86 13.70 13.57 -17.09
C PRO A 86 14.22 14.48 -18.22
N PRO A 87 13.55 15.60 -18.57
CA PRO A 87 14.33 16.70 -19.12
C PRO A 87 15.30 17.11 -18.01
N LEU A 88 16.59 17.22 -18.35
CA LEU A 88 17.65 17.72 -17.48
C LEU A 88 17.21 19.05 -16.84
N SER A 89 16.61 18.97 -15.65
CA SER A 89 16.31 20.12 -14.81
C SER A 89 16.37 19.64 -13.37
N ASN A 90 17.48 19.99 -12.73
CA ASN A 90 17.72 19.78 -11.31
C ASN A 90 16.60 20.43 -10.50
N SER A 91 15.68 19.63 -9.98
CA SER A 91 14.74 20.05 -8.95
C SER A 91 14.31 18.82 -8.15
N HIS A 92 14.88 18.69 -6.95
CA HIS A 92 14.58 17.64 -5.99
C HIS A 92 13.10 17.67 -5.57
N ARG A 93 12.21 17.00 -6.31
CA ARG A 93 10.87 16.66 -5.78
C ARG A 93 10.93 15.26 -5.18
N ARG A 94 11.15 15.24 -3.87
CA ARG A 94 10.99 14.07 -3.00
C ARG A 94 9.52 13.64 -3.08
N LEU A 95 9.25 12.39 -3.46
CA LEU A 95 7.94 11.76 -3.36
C LEU A 95 7.49 11.86 -1.89
N HIS A 96 6.37 12.54 -1.62
CA HIS A 96 5.88 12.76 -0.25
C HIS A 96 4.73 11.80 0.04
N TYR A 97 5.07 10.56 0.40
CA TYR A 97 4.10 9.64 0.98
C TYR A 97 3.86 9.99 2.46
N ARG A 98 2.61 10.25 2.85
CA ARG A 98 2.21 10.50 4.25
C ARG A 98 1.23 9.41 4.70
N SER A 99 1.71 8.48 5.54
CA SER A 99 0.87 7.53 6.27
C SER A 99 0.79 7.91 7.73
N THR A 100 -0.40 7.91 8.32
CA THR A 100 -0.64 8.12 9.75
C THR A 100 -1.64 7.08 10.25
N ILE A 101 -1.33 6.45 11.37
CA ILE A 101 -2.27 5.59 12.11
C ILE A 101 -2.91 6.48 13.19
N TYR A 102 -4.24 6.48 13.26
CA TYR A 102 -5.03 7.21 14.26
C TYR A 102 -5.62 6.24 15.28
#